data_AF-A0AAJ2E6V4-F1
#
_entry.id   AF-A0AAJ2E6V4-F1
#
_cell.length_a   1.000
_cell.length_b   1.000
_cell.length_c   1.000
_cell.angle_alpha   90.00
_cell.angle_beta   90.00
_cell.angle_gamma   90.00
#
_symmetry.space_group_name_H-M   'P 1'
#
loop_
_entity.id
_entity.type
_entity.pdbx_description
1 polymer ?
#
loop_
_entity_poly.entity_id
_entity_poly.type
_entity_poly.pdbx_seq_one_letter_code
_entity_poly.pdbx_strand_id
1 'polypeptide(L)'
;QGVDADMLAEVIALVAPFDMVDQIKAKLNKAYGLAIEASNPVAALDALSVALELNNRIGVKRDIARIEAALAARSPLSDSAGSESDE
;
A
#
# COMPACT_ATOMS: atom_id res chain seq x y z
N GLN A 1 -13.32 1.11 14.71
CA GLN A 1 -13.32 2.53 14.34
C GLN A 1 -12.07 2.75 13.50
N GLY A 2 -12.21 3.12 12.22
CA GLY A 2 -11.06 3.45 11.37
C GLY A 2 -10.46 4.78 11.82
N VAL A 3 -9.15 4.94 11.63
CA VAL A 3 -8.46 6.21 11.86
C VAL A 3 -8.56 7.03 10.57
N ASP A 4 -8.76 8.34 10.71
CA ASP A 4 -8.86 9.26 9.57
C ASP A 4 -7.57 9.26 8.74
N ALA A 5 -7.71 9.06 7.43
CA ALA A 5 -6.57 8.95 6.52
C ALA A 5 -5.80 10.26 6.35
N ASP A 6 -6.49 11.40 6.34
CA ASP A 6 -5.88 12.71 6.16
C ASP A 6 -5.06 13.09 7.40
N MET A 7 -5.59 12.80 8.60
CA MET A 7 -4.83 12.94 9.84
C MET A 7 -3.57 12.06 9.86
N LEU A 8 -3.65 10.83 9.35
CA LEU A 8 -2.50 9.94 9.28
C LEU A 8 -1.44 10.44 8.30
N ALA A 9 -1.85 10.97 7.14
CA ALA A 9 -0.94 11.58 6.18
C ALA A 9 -0.23 12.81 6.75
N GLU A 10 -0.96 13.67 7.47
CA GLU A 10 -0.39 14.82 8.16
C GLU A 10 0.63 14.39 9.21
N VAL A 11 0.31 13.39 10.03
CA VAL A 11 1.24 12.86 11.03
C VAL A 11 2.49 12.32 10.35
N ILE A 12 2.38 11.54 9.27
CA ILE A 12 3.53 11.04 8.49
C ILE A 12 4.44 12.19 8.06
N ALA A 13 3.88 13.25 7.49
CA ALA A 13 4.64 14.41 7.03
C ALA A 13 5.30 15.15 8.20
N LEU A 14 4.58 15.33 9.31
CA LEU A 14 5.07 16.03 10.50
C LEU A 14 6.22 15.28 11.17
N VAL A 15 6.18 13.95 11.18
CA VAL A 15 7.19 13.13 11.87
C VAL A 15 8.37 12.71 10.98
N ALA A 16 8.25 12.87 9.66
CA ALA A 16 9.30 12.53 8.69
C ALA A 16 10.72 13.08 9.00
N PRO A 17 10.91 14.31 9.53
CA PRO A 17 12.25 14.82 9.83
C PRO A 17 12.84 14.30 11.14
N PHE A 18 12.07 13.59 11.96
CA PHE A 18 12.52 13.09 13.26
C PHE A 18 13.04 11.66 13.16
N ASP A 19 14.05 11.32 13.97
CA ASP A 19 14.56 9.96 14.05
C ASP A 19 13.58 9.06 14.81
N MET A 20 12.69 8.44 14.05
CA MET A 20 11.74 7.47 14.56
C MET A 20 12.30 6.06 14.50
N VAL A 21 12.04 5.27 15.55
CA VAL A 21 12.26 3.83 15.49
C VAL A 21 11.37 3.18 14.42
N ASP A 22 11.93 2.25 13.67
CA ASP A 22 11.28 1.60 12.51
C ASP A 22 9.96 0.94 12.88
N GLN A 23 9.83 0.41 14.10
CA GLN A 23 8.57 -0.16 14.57
C GLN A 23 7.42 0.85 14.61
N ILE A 24 7.71 2.13 14.93
CA ILE A 24 6.68 3.18 14.95
C ILE A 24 6.36 3.63 13.52
N LYS A 25 7.38 3.85 12.68
CA LYS A 25 7.21 4.14 11.25
C LYS A 25 6.35 3.06 10.56
N ALA A 26 6.61 1.79 10.86
CA ALA A 26 5.86 0.66 10.31
C ALA A 26 4.39 0.67 10.76
N LYS A 27 4.11 0.97 12.04
CA LYS A 27 2.73 1.07 12.55
C LYS A 27 1.96 2.21 11.90
N LEU A 28 2.62 3.35 11.69
CA LEU A 28 2.01 4.51 11.07
C LEU A 28 1.66 4.24 9.59
N ASN A 29 2.61 3.72 8.83
CA ASN A 29 2.38 3.32 7.44
C ASN A 29 1.31 2.23 7.31
N LYS A 30 1.28 1.25 8.23
CA LYS A 30 0.20 0.26 8.29
C LYS A 30 -1.17 0.90 8.49
N ALA A 31 -1.30 1.80 9.46
CA ALA A 31 -2.57 2.47 9.74
C ALA A 31 -3.04 3.29 8.52
N TYR A 32 -2.12 4.01 7.89
CA TYR A 32 -2.41 4.81 6.70
C TYR A 32 -2.85 3.95 5.51
N GLY A 33 -2.09 2.90 5.18
CA GLY A 33 -2.42 2.00 4.09
C GLY A 33 -3.81 1.35 4.25
N LEU A 34 -4.15 0.90 5.46
CA LEU A 34 -5.48 0.34 5.75
C LEU A 34 -6.60 1.39 5.70
N ALA A 35 -6.32 2.66 6.02
CA ALA A 35 -7.31 3.73 5.96
C ALA A 35 -7.66 4.12 4.52
N ILE A 36 -6.71 3.98 3.58
CA ILE A 36 -6.88 4.39 2.19
C ILE A 36 -7.13 3.23 1.21
N GLU A 37 -7.13 1.96 1.66
CA GLU A 37 -7.24 0.82 0.74
C GLU A 37 -8.49 0.86 -0.16
N ALA A 38 -9.61 1.38 0.35
CA ALA A 38 -10.87 1.45 -0.39
C ALA A 38 -10.90 2.58 -1.43
N SER A 39 -10.24 3.71 -1.15
CA SER A 39 -10.26 4.91 -2.00
C SER A 39 -9.07 4.95 -2.97
N ASN A 40 -7.89 4.50 -2.53
CA ASN A 40 -6.66 4.46 -3.30
C ASN A 40 -5.86 3.16 -3.03
N PRO A 41 -6.26 2.03 -3.64
CA PRO A 41 -5.61 0.73 -3.41
C PRO A 41 -4.14 0.67 -3.85
N VAL A 42 -3.73 1.47 -4.85
CA VAL A 42 -2.32 1.51 -5.28
C VAL A 42 -1.46 2.16 -4.19
N ALA A 43 -1.85 3.33 -3.70
CA ALA A 43 -1.11 3.99 -2.61
C ALA A 43 -1.16 3.20 -1.30
N ALA A 44 -2.25 2.47 -1.05
CA ALA A 44 -2.34 1.56 0.09
C ALA A 44 -1.28 0.46 0.02
N LEU A 45 -1.06 -0.13 -1.17
CA LEU A 45 -0.06 -1.17 -1.38
C LEU A 45 1.36 -0.67 -1.09
N ASP A 46 1.69 0.55 -1.57
CA ASP A 46 2.99 1.17 -1.31
C ASP A 46 3.22 1.39 0.20
N ALA A 47 2.22 1.95 0.89
CA ALA A 47 2.31 2.19 2.34
C ALA A 47 2.46 0.88 3.13
N LEU A 48 1.71 -0.16 2.79
CA LEU A 48 1.81 -1.46 3.46
C LEU A 48 3.15 -2.16 3.16
N SER A 49 3.72 -1.96 1.97
CA SER A 49 5.04 -2.48 1.60
C SER A 49 6.15 -1.83 2.43
N VAL A 50 6.14 -0.51 2.55
CA VAL A 50 7.06 0.24 3.45
C VAL A 50 6.91 -0.25 4.90
N ALA A 51 5.68 -0.46 5.37
CA ALA A 51 5.44 -1.00 6.71
C ALA A 51 6.07 -2.39 6.92
N LEU A 52 6.03 -3.25 5.89
CA LEU A 52 6.60 -4.59 5.93
C LEU A 52 8.13 -4.59 5.88
N GLU A 53 8.73 -3.70 5.09
CA GLU A 53 10.18 -3.51 5.01
C GLU A 53 10.77 -3.07 6.35
N LEU A 54 10.11 -2.11 7.00
CA LEU A 54 10.50 -1.60 8.32
C LEU A 54 10.27 -2.62 9.44
N ASN A 55 9.28 -3.51 9.28
CA ASN A 55 8.97 -4.53 10.27
C ASN A 55 8.29 -5.76 9.63
N ASN A 56 9.08 -6.81 9.40
CA ASN A 56 8.60 -8.06 8.81
C ASN A 56 7.52 -8.80 9.62
N ARG A 57 7.32 -8.46 10.90
CA ARG A 57 6.30 -9.01 11.80
C ARG A 57 5.08 -8.10 11.97
N ILE A 58 4.95 -7.01 11.18
CA ILE A 58 3.84 -6.04 11.30
C ILE A 58 2.46 -6.62 10.90
N GLY A 59 2.43 -7.76 10.21
CA GLY A 59 1.22 -8.55 9.96
C GLY A 59 0.36 -8.07 8.78
N VAL A 60 0.96 -7.44 7.76
CA VAL A 60 0.24 -6.87 6.58
C VAL A 60 0.31 -7.74 5.32
N LYS A 61 1.02 -8.88 5.34
CA LYS A 61 1.24 -9.72 4.15
C LYS A 61 -0.07 -10.19 3.49
N ARG A 62 -1.09 -10.49 4.30
CA ARG A 62 -2.42 -10.88 3.80
C ARG A 62 -3.20 -9.70 3.24
N ASP A 63 -2.93 -8.50 3.73
CA ASP A 63 -3.56 -7.27 3.25
C ASP A 63 -3.02 -6.88 1.88
N ILE A 64 -1.68 -6.88 1.74
CA ILE A 64 -0.97 -6.70 0.48
C ILE A 64 -1.52 -7.68 -0.59
N ALA A 65 -1.49 -8.98 -0.31
CA ALA A 65 -1.96 -10.00 -1.27
C ALA A 65 -3.44 -9.82 -1.68
N ARG A 66 -4.31 -9.37 -0.76
CA ARG A 66 -5.71 -9.08 -1.06
C ARG A 66 -5.85 -7.87 -1.98
N ILE A 67 -5.12 -6.78 -1.70
CA ILE A 67 -5.16 -5.55 -2.49
C ILE A 67 -4.62 -5.81 -3.89
N GLU A 68 -3.50 -6.54 -4.02
CA GLU A 68 -2.93 -6.95 -5.32
C GLU A 68 -3.94 -7.75 -6.16
N ALA A 69 -4.59 -8.75 -5.56
CA ALA A 69 -5.62 -9.54 -6.25
C ALA A 69 -6.81 -8.68 -6.71
N ALA A 70 -7.25 -7.74 -5.88
CA ALA A 70 -8.32 -6.81 -6.23
C ALA A 70 -7.92 -5.86 -7.37
N LEU A 71 -6.68 -5.38 -7.38
CA LEU A 71 -6.14 -4.54 -8.46
C LEU A 71 -6.05 -5.32 -9.78
N ALA A 72 -5.54 -6.56 -9.75
CA ALA A 72 -5.47 -7.43 -10.91
C ALA A 72 -6.87 -7.72 -11.51
N ALA A 73 -7.86 -8.01 -10.65
CA ALA A 73 -9.23 -8.24 -11.10
C ALA A 73 -9.89 -6.99 -11.73
N ARG A 74 -9.46 -5.79 -11.33
CA ARG A 74 -9.98 -4.51 -11.88
C ARG A 74 -9.31 -4.11 -13.20
N SER A 75 -8.23 -4.76 -13.61
CA SER A 75 -7.51 -4.49 -14.86
C SER A 75 -7.59 -5.67 -15.85
N PRO A 76 -8.79 -6.04 -16.38
CA PRO A 76 -8.90 -7.17 -17.29
C PRO A 76 -8.50 -6.88 -18.76
N LEU A 77 -7.81 -5.77 -19.07
CA LEU A 77 -7.50 -5.38 -20.45
C LEU A 77 -6.07 -4.84 -20.59
N SER A 78 -5.10 -5.73 -20.82
CA SER A 78 -3.80 -5.36 -21.43
C SER A 78 -3.13 -6.50 -22.22
N ASP A 79 -3.72 -7.70 -22.31
CA ASP A 79 -3.11 -8.81 -23.04
C ASP A 79 -3.89 -9.15 -24.31
N SER A 80 -3.92 -8.20 -25.24
CA SER A 80 -4.26 -8.45 -26.64
C SER A 80 -3.56 -7.44 -27.55
N ALA A 81 -2.26 -7.62 -27.76
CA ALA A 81 -1.57 -7.10 -28.93
C ALA A 81 -0.83 -8.28 -29.59
N GLY A 82 -1.58 -9.02 -30.41
CA GLY A 82 -0.98 -9.88 -31.40
C GLY A 82 -0.29 -9.03 -32.47
N SER A 83 0.91 -9.44 -32.85
CA SER A 83 1.44 -9.22 -34.19
C SER A 83 2.26 -10.46 -34.56
N GLU A 84 1.54 -11.52 -34.93
CA GLU A 84 2.03 -12.38 -36.01
C GLU A 84 2.11 -11.50 -37.25
N SER A 85 3.32 -11.30 -37.74
CA SER A 85 3.60 -10.78 -39.07
C SER A 85 4.72 -11.63 -39.63
N ASP A 86 4.33 -12.84 -40.03
CA ASP A 86 5.06 -13.62 -41.03
C ASP A 86 4.71 -13.02 -42.39
N GLU A 87 5.69 -12.39 -43.03
CA GLU A 87 5.78 -12.15 -44.48
C GLU A 87 7.24 -11.97 -44.90
#